data_AF-A0A1C7EAA5-F1
#
_entry.id   AF-A0A1C7EAA5-F1
#
_cell.length_a   1.000
_cell.length_b   1.000
_cell.length_c   1.000
_cell.angle_alpha   90.00
_cell.angle_beta   90.00
_cell.angle_gamma   90.00
#
_symmetry.space_group_name_H-M   'P 1'
#
loop_
_entity.id
_entity.type
_entity.pdbx_description
1 polymer ?
#
loop_
_entity_poly.entity_id
_entity_poly.type
_entity_poly.pdbx_seq_one_letter_code
_entity_poly.pdbx_strand_id
1 'polypeptide(L)'
;MHIFYPFSFYIAIVIAILYCAVLWMLRNLGTFRIPLFIYGLVVQLSFLAFFFGMSRYFRASDSVNRDYFDVFGNGLIVFYFLMVVPFVIALWVQVYKGIWRLDIGKISKIIMMVLFVLVTLVAAFFGFYAHILFYYGFAP
;
A
#
# COMPACT_ATOMS: atom_id res chain seq x y z
N MET A 1 -27.35 19.42 -2.31
CA MET A 1 -26.91 18.16 -2.95
C MET A 1 -25.84 17.58 -2.05
N HIS A 2 -26.13 16.49 -1.34
CA HIS A 2 -25.21 15.91 -0.35
C HIS A 2 -24.01 15.32 -1.09
N ILE A 3 -22.90 16.07 -1.07
CA ILE A 3 -21.62 15.69 -1.65
C ILE A 3 -21.14 14.43 -0.91
N PHE A 4 -20.78 13.40 -1.68
CA PHE A 4 -20.28 12.12 -1.23
C PHE A 4 -19.28 12.31 -0.08
N TYR A 5 -19.63 11.81 1.11
CA TYR A 5 -18.73 11.84 2.25
C TYR A 5 -17.53 10.94 1.94
N PRO A 6 -16.32 11.51 1.90
CA PRO A 6 -15.13 10.83 1.41
C PRO A 6 -14.77 9.74 2.41
N PHE A 7 -14.07 8.71 1.93
CA PHE A 7 -13.36 7.74 2.75
C PHE A 7 -12.74 8.45 3.97
N SER A 8 -13.23 8.15 5.18
CA SER A 8 -12.85 8.93 6.36
C SER A 8 -11.36 8.72 6.64
N PHE A 9 -10.66 9.77 7.07
CA PHE A 9 -9.27 9.70 7.53
C PHE A 9 -9.04 8.53 8.50
N TYR A 10 -10.07 8.13 9.26
CA TYR A 10 -10.07 6.94 10.11
C TYR A 10 -9.80 5.63 9.34
N ILE A 11 -10.36 5.45 8.15
CA ILE A 11 -10.11 4.25 7.34
C ILE A 11 -8.67 4.25 6.83
N ALA A 12 -8.14 5.41 6.43
CA ALA A 12 -6.72 5.52 6.04
C ALA A 12 -5.79 5.14 7.21
N ILE A 13 -6.12 5.56 8.44
CA ILE A 13 -5.41 5.14 9.65
C ILE A 13 -5.51 3.62 9.85
N VAL A 14 -6.71 3.04 9.73
CA VAL A 14 -6.90 1.58 9.87
C VAL A 14 -6.05 0.81 8.87
N ILE A 15 -6.04 1.24 7.59
CA ILE A 15 -5.21 0.63 6.55
C ILE A 15 -3.72 0.77 6.88
N ALA A 16 -3.27 1.93 7.35
CA ALA A 16 -1.88 2.16 7.76
C ALA A 16 -1.46 1.24 8.92
N ILE A 17 -2.33 1.06 9.92
CA ILE A 17 -2.10 0.14 11.05
C ILE A 17 -2.00 -1.30 10.54
N LEU A 18 -2.94 -1.74 9.69
CA LEU A 18 -2.93 -3.08 9.11
C LEU A 18 -1.65 -3.33 8.30
N TYR A 19 -1.24 -2.37 7.47
CA TYR A 19 -0.01 -2.45 6.69
C TYR A 19 1.22 -2.65 7.59
N CYS A 20 1.35 -1.83 8.64
CA CYS A 20 2.45 -1.94 9.60
C CYS A 20 2.40 -3.26 10.37
N ALA A 21 1.21 -3.72 10.77
CA ALA A 21 1.04 -4.99 11.46
C ALA A 21 1.47 -6.17 10.58
N VAL A 22 1.08 -6.20 9.31
CA VAL A 22 1.48 -7.25 8.37
C VAL A 22 3.00 -7.22 8.16
N LEU A 23 3.59 -6.05 7.93
CA LEU A 23 5.05 -5.92 7.83
C LEU A 23 5.77 -6.46 9.07
N TRP A 24 5.25 -6.16 10.26
CA TRP A 24 5.79 -6.67 11.51
C TRP A 24 5.70 -8.19 11.60
N MET A 25 4.67 -8.83 11.04
CA MET A 25 4.50 -10.29 11.06
C MET A 25 5.45 -11.03 10.10
N LEU A 26 6.17 -10.36 9.20
CA LEU A 26 7.12 -10.97 8.26
C LEU A 26 8.42 -11.43 8.94
N ARG A 27 8.34 -12.50 9.74
CA ARG A 27 9.44 -13.00 10.58
C ARG A 27 10.62 -13.62 9.81
N ASN A 28 10.43 -14.10 8.59
CA ASN A 28 11.51 -14.72 7.80
C ASN A 28 12.44 -13.69 7.14
N LEU A 29 12.16 -12.39 7.26
CA LEU A 29 13.03 -11.32 6.74
C LEU A 29 14.39 -11.24 7.46
N GLY A 30 14.49 -11.70 8.70
CA GLY A 30 15.73 -11.64 9.48
C GLY A 30 16.13 -10.20 9.78
N THR A 31 17.37 -9.83 9.45
CA THR A 31 17.95 -8.49 9.70
C THR A 31 17.20 -7.36 8.99
N PHE A 32 16.55 -7.64 7.85
CA PHE A 32 15.81 -6.64 7.07
C PHE A 32 14.44 -6.28 7.66
N ARG A 33 13.94 -7.04 8.66
CA ARG A 33 12.59 -6.85 9.22
C ARG A 33 12.42 -5.47 9.85
N ILE A 34 13.36 -5.05 10.71
CA ILE A 34 13.27 -3.79 11.44
C ILE A 34 13.43 -2.58 10.50
N PRO A 35 14.47 -2.53 9.63
CA PRO A 35 14.59 -1.43 8.66
C PRO A 35 13.37 -1.27 7.76
N LEU A 36 12.81 -2.39 7.28
CA LEU A 36 11.61 -2.36 6.44
C LEU A 36 10.37 -1.89 7.21
N PHE A 37 10.22 -2.31 8.47
CA PHE A 37 9.12 -1.83 9.32
C PHE A 37 9.21 -0.32 9.56
N ILE A 38 10.41 0.20 9.86
CA ILE A 38 10.64 1.64 10.04
C ILE A 38 10.33 2.38 8.75
N TYR A 39 10.82 1.89 7.61
CA TYR A 39 10.49 2.44 6.29
C TYR A 39 8.97 2.50 6.08
N GLY A 40 8.27 1.39 6.33
CA GLY A 40 6.82 1.31 6.19
C GLY A 40 6.10 2.32 7.08
N LEU A 41 6.53 2.46 8.33
CA LEU A 41 5.97 3.43 9.27
C LEU A 41 6.16 4.86 8.78
N VAL A 42 7.36 5.22 8.32
CA VAL A 42 7.65 6.56 7.78
C VAL A 42 6.80 6.87 6.55
N VAL A 43 6.66 5.92 5.62
CA VAL A 43 5.85 6.09 4.41
C VAL A 43 4.37 6.24 4.76
N GLN A 44 3.85 5.44 5.69
CA GLN A 44 2.46 5.53 6.13
C GLN A 44 2.16 6.86 6.83
N LEU A 45 3.03 7.31 7.73
CA LEU A 45 2.86 8.63 8.37
C LEU A 45 2.92 9.77 7.36
N SER A 46 3.84 9.70 6.40
CA SER A 46 3.96 10.70 5.32
C SER A 46 2.71 10.73 4.44
N PHE A 47 2.15 9.56 4.10
CA PHE A 47 0.91 9.47 3.35
C PHE A 47 -0.28 10.04 4.12
N LEU A 48 -0.40 9.74 5.42
CA LEU A 48 -1.47 10.28 6.25
C LEU A 48 -1.38 11.80 6.37
N ALA A 49 -0.18 12.36 6.55
CA ALA A 49 0.04 13.80 6.58
C ALA A 49 -0.34 14.45 5.24
N PHE A 50 0.10 13.87 4.13
CA PHE A 50 -0.25 14.31 2.78
C PHE A 50 -1.77 14.28 2.55
N PHE A 51 -2.41 13.14 2.83
CA PHE A 51 -3.84 12.96 2.63
C PHE A 51 -4.67 13.89 3.51
N PHE A 52 -4.27 14.09 4.77
CA PHE A 52 -4.91 15.05 5.67
C PHE A 52 -4.79 16.49 5.17
N GLY A 53 -3.58 16.90 4.75
CA GLY A 53 -3.33 18.24 4.23
C GLY A 53 -4.16 18.54 2.99
N MET A 54 -4.15 17.64 2.01
CA MET A 54 -4.92 17.78 0.77
C MET A 54 -6.43 17.73 1.03
N SER A 55 -6.91 16.82 1.89
CA SER A 55 -8.32 16.75 2.25
C SER A 55 -8.82 18.03 2.91
N ARG A 56 -8.02 18.65 3.79
CA ARG A 56 -8.36 19.94 4.41
C ARG A 56 -8.39 21.06 3.38
N TYR A 57 -7.43 21.09 2.45
CA TYR A 57 -7.38 22.08 1.38
C TYR A 57 -8.62 22.02 0.49
N PHE A 58 -9.00 20.83 0.00
CA PHE A 58 -10.18 20.67 -0.85
C PHE A 58 -11.49 21.02 -0.15
N ARG A 59 -11.59 20.83 1.17
CA ARG A 59 -12.78 21.21 1.95
C ARG A 59 -12.90 22.72 2.23
N ALA A 60 -11.78 23.43 2.25
CA ALA A 60 -11.74 24.85 2.63
C ALA A 60 -11.70 25.80 1.42
N SER A 61 -11.45 25.28 0.21
CA SER A 61 -11.33 26.09 -1.01
C SER A 61 -12.66 26.18 -1.75
N ASP A 62 -13.15 27.40 -1.99
CA ASP A 62 -14.37 27.65 -2.78
C ASP A 62 -14.15 27.43 -4.29
N SER A 63 -12.88 27.42 -4.75
CA SER A 63 -12.52 27.09 -6.13
C SER A 63 -11.47 25.97 -6.15
N VAL A 64 -11.80 24.89 -6.84
CA VAL A 64 -10.91 23.76 -7.02
C VAL A 64 -9.88 24.12 -8.09
N ASN A 65 -8.65 24.41 -7.68
CA ASN A 65 -7.54 24.62 -8.62
C ASN A 65 -7.09 23.26 -9.18
N ARG A 66 -7.09 23.13 -10.51
CA ARG A 66 -6.69 21.94 -11.26
C ARG A 66 -5.27 21.46 -10.90
N ASP A 67 -4.34 22.39 -10.66
CA ASP A 67 -2.96 22.05 -10.31
C ASP A 67 -2.87 21.25 -9.00
N TYR A 68 -3.72 21.57 -8.01
CA TYR A 68 -3.75 20.86 -6.73
C TYR A 68 -4.42 19.48 -6.86
N PHE A 69 -5.35 19.32 -7.80
CA PHE A 69 -5.92 18.02 -8.15
C PHE A 69 -4.87 17.09 -8.77
N ASP A 70 -4.07 17.62 -9.71
CA ASP A 70 -3.00 16.85 -10.34
C ASP A 70 -1.91 16.47 -9.31
N VAL A 71 -1.55 17.38 -8.40
CA VAL A 71 -0.64 17.07 -7.27
C VAL A 71 -1.21 15.98 -6.38
N PHE A 72 -2.51 16.01 -6.09
CA PHE A 72 -3.17 14.98 -5.30
C PHE A 72 -3.11 13.61 -5.97
N GLY A 73 -3.52 13.52 -7.24
CA GLY A 73 -3.50 12.29 -8.02
C GLY A 73 -2.09 11.70 -8.16
N ASN A 74 -1.10 12.53 -8.50
CA ASN A 74 0.30 12.11 -8.59
C ASN A 74 0.83 11.64 -7.24
N GLY A 75 0.48 12.33 -6.15
CA GLY A 75 0.86 11.91 -4.80
C GLY A 75 0.31 10.53 -4.44
N LEU A 76 -0.95 10.24 -4.76
CA LEU A 76 -1.55 8.90 -4.54
C LEU A 76 -0.79 7.82 -5.30
N ILE A 77 -0.42 8.07 -6.56
CA ILE A 77 0.37 7.12 -7.37
C ILE A 77 1.74 6.88 -6.74
N VAL A 78 2.45 7.94 -6.36
CA VAL A 78 3.78 7.85 -5.75
C VAL A 78 3.72 7.07 -4.44
N PHE A 79 2.79 7.42 -3.54
CA PHE A 79 2.64 6.73 -2.26
C PHE A 79 2.23 5.26 -2.44
N TYR A 80 1.39 4.94 -3.42
CA TYR A 80 1.07 3.56 -3.75
C TYR A 80 2.34 2.75 -4.06
N PHE A 81 3.19 3.23 -4.96
CA PHE A 81 4.43 2.52 -5.31
C PHE A 81 5.40 2.44 -4.13
N LEU A 82 5.55 3.52 -3.36
CA LEU A 82 6.39 3.53 -2.15
C LEU A 82 5.94 2.51 -1.10
N MET A 83 4.64 2.23 -1.01
CA MET A 83 4.10 1.23 -0.10
C MET A 83 4.15 -0.19 -0.68
N VAL A 84 3.71 -0.37 -1.92
CA VAL A 84 3.45 -1.70 -2.51
C VAL A 84 4.74 -2.36 -2.97
N VAL A 85 5.67 -1.64 -3.61
CA VAL A 85 6.89 -2.26 -4.15
C VAL A 85 7.74 -2.89 -3.05
N PRO A 86 8.09 -2.18 -1.95
CA PRO A 86 8.88 -2.77 -0.87
C PRO A 86 8.12 -3.88 -0.15
N PHE A 87 6.80 -3.75 -0.02
CA PHE A 87 5.95 -4.77 0.60
C PHE A 87 5.91 -6.07 -0.21
N VAL A 88 5.74 -5.97 -1.53
CA VAL A 88 5.74 -7.13 -2.44
C VAL A 88 7.10 -7.83 -2.40
N ILE A 89 8.20 -7.09 -2.46
CA ILE A 89 9.56 -7.65 -2.35
C ILE A 89 9.72 -8.39 -1.01
N ALA A 90 9.26 -7.80 0.09
CA ALA A 90 9.34 -8.42 1.41
C ALA A 90 8.51 -9.70 1.51
N LEU A 91 7.29 -9.69 0.94
CA LEU A 91 6.46 -10.88 0.84
C LEU A 91 7.14 -11.98 0.01
N TRP A 92 7.78 -11.63 -1.10
CA TRP A 92 8.51 -12.59 -1.93
C TRP A 92 9.65 -13.23 -1.16
N VAL A 93 10.45 -12.46 -0.41
CA VAL A 93 11.52 -13.00 0.44
C VAL A 93 10.96 -13.89 1.55
N GLN A 94 9.88 -13.45 2.20
CA GLN A 94 9.20 -14.18 3.27
C GLN A 94 8.74 -15.57 2.79
N VAL A 95 8.05 -15.60 1.65
CA VAL A 95 7.46 -16.81 1.05
C VAL A 95 8.53 -17.70 0.44
N TYR A 96 9.52 -17.14 -0.24
CA TYR A 96 10.66 -17.88 -0.78
C TYR A 96 11.38 -18.67 0.31
N LYS A 97 11.75 -18.01 1.41
CA LYS A 97 12.37 -18.68 2.57
C LYS A 97 11.44 -19.71 3.22
N GLY A 98 10.13 -19.46 3.22
CA GLY A 98 9.13 -20.39 3.72
C GLY A 98 9.05 -21.67 2.90
N ILE A 99 8.89 -21.53 1.58
CA ILE A 99 8.79 -22.65 0.63
C ILE A 99 10.09 -23.47 0.60
N TRP A 100 11.25 -22.80 0.68
CA TRP A 100 12.52 -23.52 0.60
C TRP A 100 12.77 -24.44 1.80
N ARG A 101 12.19 -24.12 2.96
CA ARG A 101 12.23 -24.94 4.18
C ARG A 101 11.29 -26.16 4.15
N LEU A 102 10.34 -26.20 3.20
CA LEU A 102 9.44 -27.34 3.07
C LEU A 102 10.20 -28.56 2.54
N ASP A 103 9.92 -29.73 3.10
CA ASP A 103 10.49 -31.00 2.65
C ASP A 103 9.65 -31.58 1.50
N ILE A 104 9.70 -30.89 0.35
CA ILE A 104 8.95 -31.24 -0.87
C ILE A 104 9.86 -31.18 -2.10
N GLY A 105 9.41 -31.83 -3.18
CA GLY A 105 10.13 -31.86 -4.44
C GLY A 105 10.41 -30.46 -5.01
N LYS A 106 11.57 -30.32 -5.68
CA LYS A 106 12.04 -29.04 -6.27
C LYS A 106 11.04 -28.44 -7.25
N ILE A 107 10.36 -29.28 -8.06
CA ILE A 107 9.35 -28.84 -9.02
C ILE A 107 8.15 -28.22 -8.30
N SER A 108 7.66 -28.84 -7.22
CA SER A 108 6.56 -28.31 -6.42
C SER A 108 6.90 -26.95 -5.81
N LYS A 109 8.13 -26.75 -5.32
CA LYS A 109 8.60 -25.44 -4.82
C LYS A 109 8.54 -24.36 -5.91
N ILE A 110 8.96 -24.69 -7.12
CA ILE A 110 8.93 -23.77 -8.27
C ILE A 110 7.48 -23.42 -8.63
N ILE A 111 6.60 -24.42 -8.74
CA ILE A 111 5.18 -24.20 -9.06
C ILE A 111 4.53 -23.28 -8.01
N MET A 112 4.78 -23.53 -6.72
CA MET A 112 4.26 -22.68 -5.64
C MET A 112 4.76 -21.23 -5.74
N MET A 113 6.05 -21.02 -6.05
CA MET A 113 6.60 -19.68 -6.25
C MET A 113 5.98 -18.97 -7.45
N VAL A 114 5.80 -19.68 -8.58
CA VAL A 114 5.18 -19.10 -9.79
C VAL A 114 3.73 -18.70 -9.51
N LEU A 115 2.94 -19.59 -8.90
CA LEU A 115 1.56 -19.28 -8.51
C LEU A 115 1.50 -18.08 -7.56
N PHE A 116 2.38 -18.04 -6.58
CA PHE A 116 2.46 -16.93 -5.64
C PHE A 116 2.78 -15.60 -6.34
N VAL A 117 3.75 -15.58 -7.25
CA VAL A 117 4.10 -14.37 -8.02
C VAL A 117 2.91 -13.90 -8.87
N LEU A 118 2.23 -14.82 -9.58
CA LEU A 118 1.07 -14.49 -10.40
C LEU A 118 -0.07 -13.89 -9.56
N VAL A 119 -0.42 -14.52 -8.43
CA VAL A 119 -1.44 -14.01 -7.51
C VAL A 119 -1.06 -12.64 -6.96
N THR A 120 0.21 -12.46 -6.60
CA THR A 120 0.69 -11.18 -6.06
C THR A 120 0.62 -10.06 -7.11
N LEU A 121 0.95 -10.34 -8.36
CA LEU A 121 0.84 -9.37 -9.47
C LEU A 121 -0.61 -8.96 -9.72
N VAL A 122 -1.52 -9.95 -9.74
CA VAL A 122 -2.96 -9.69 -9.89
C VAL A 122 -3.48 -8.84 -8.73
N ALA A 123 -3.14 -9.19 -7.49
CA ALA A 123 -3.54 -8.43 -6.31
C ALA A 123 -2.96 -7.00 -6.31
N ALA A 124 -1.71 -6.82 -6.72
CA ALA A 124 -1.09 -5.50 -6.84
C ALA A 124 -1.70 -4.66 -7.97
N PHE A 125 -2.16 -5.26 -9.05
CA PHE A 125 -2.85 -4.55 -10.12
C PHE A 125 -4.23 -4.07 -9.64
N PHE A 126 -5.07 -4.97 -9.12
CA PHE A 126 -6.38 -4.59 -8.58
C PHE A 126 -6.27 -3.63 -7.39
N GLY A 127 -5.25 -3.82 -6.55
CA GLY A 127 -4.94 -2.93 -5.43
C GLY A 127 -4.64 -1.49 -5.88
N PHE A 128 -4.01 -1.31 -7.04
CA PHE A 128 -3.73 0.02 -7.59
C PHE A 128 -5.02 0.73 -8.00
N TYR A 129 -5.88 0.07 -8.78
CA TYR A 129 -7.17 0.64 -9.16
C TYR A 129 -8.04 0.91 -7.95
N ALA A 130 -8.08 -0.01 -6.98
CA ALA A 130 -8.78 0.21 -5.73
C ALA A 130 -8.22 1.44 -5.00
N HIS A 131 -6.90 1.58 -4.87
CA HIS A 131 -6.27 2.72 -4.21
C HIS A 131 -6.65 4.04 -4.87
N ILE A 132 -6.54 4.13 -6.20
CA ILE A 132 -6.93 5.34 -6.94
C ILE A 132 -8.44 5.57 -6.84
N LEU A 133 -9.29 4.57 -7.07
CA LEU A 133 -10.75 4.75 -6.98
C LEU A 133 -11.19 5.18 -5.59
N PHE A 134 -10.63 4.61 -4.53
CA PHE A 134 -11.01 4.93 -3.15
C PHE A 134 -10.52 6.30 -2.68
N TYR A 135 -9.30 6.70 -3.05
CA TYR A 135 -8.73 7.96 -2.58
C TYR A 135 -8.91 9.13 -3.56
N TYR A 136 -8.96 8.86 -4.87
CA TYR A 136 -9.16 9.83 -5.94
C TYR A 136 -10.60 9.88 -6.44
N GLY A 137 -11.26 8.72 -6.63
CA GLY A 137 -12.64 8.65 -7.13
C GLY A 137 -13.71 9.14 -6.13
N PHE A 138 -13.35 9.23 -4.85
CA PHE A 138 -14.13 9.88 -3.79
C PHE A 138 -13.43 11.14 -3.25
N ALA A 139 -12.51 11.73 -4.02
CA ALA A 139 -11.98 13.04 -3.69
C ALA A 139 -13.13 14.07 -3.68
N PRO A 140 -13.16 15.03 -2.73
CA PRO A 140 -14.23 16.02 -2.61
C PRO A 140 -14.43 16.86 -3.87
#